data_AF-A0A858BT18-F1
#
_entry.id   AF-A0A858BT18-F1
#
_cell.length_a   1.000
_cell.length_b   1.000
_cell.length_c   1.000
_cell.angle_alpha   90.00
_cell.angle_beta   90.00
_cell.angle_gamma   90.00
#
_symmetry.space_group_name_H-M   'P 1'
#
loop_
_entity.id
_entity.type
_entity.pdbx_description
1 polymer ?
#
loop_
_entity_poly.entity_id
_entity_poly.type
_entity_poly.pdbx_seq_one_letter_code
_entity_poly.pdbx_strand_id
1 'polypeptide(L)' 'MTKFEVLKSITDVKEFSSVVFELSKDKQTPQEIENLLTEEITEKELQMLKSIAQTDYPLSLDGKQ' A
#
# COMPACT_ATOMS: atom_id res chain seq x y z
N MET A 1 -11.64 -4.91 -0.62
CA MET A 1 -10.65 -4.03 -1.31
C MET A 1 -9.33 -4.76 -1.25
N THR A 2 -8.72 -5.06 -2.39
CA THR A 2 -7.50 -5.87 -2.41
C THR A 2 -6.25 -5.03 -2.11
N LYS A 3 -5.16 -5.68 -1.70
CA LYS A 3 -3.85 -5.02 -1.57
C LYS A 3 -3.43 -4.37 -2.89
N PHE A 4 -3.77 -4.98 -4.03
CA PHE A 4 -3.59 -4.40 -5.35
C PHE A 4 -4.35 -3.07 -5.56
N GLU A 5 -5.62 -2.99 -5.16
CA GLU A 5 -6.41 -1.76 -5.29
C GLU A 5 -5.84 -0.63 -4.43
N VAL A 6 -5.35 -0.94 -3.23
CA VAL A 6 -4.68 0.05 -2.37
C VAL A 6 -3.36 0.50 -2.98
N LEU A 7 -2.53 -0.41 -3.49
CA LEU A 7 -1.27 -0.05 -4.14
C LEU A 7 -1.50 0.86 -5.36
N LYS A 8 -2.55 0.59 -6.15
CA LYS A 8 -2.97 1.44 -7.27
C LYS A 8 -3.49 2.82 -6.86
N SER A 9 -3.96 2.96 -5.61
CA SER A 9 -4.50 4.23 -5.11
C SER A 9 -3.42 5.23 -4.67
N ILE A 10 -2.16 4.78 -4.54
CA ILE A 10 -1.03 5.64 -4.20
C ILE A 10 -0.70 6.54 -5.40
N THR A 11 -0.86 7.84 -5.23
CA THR A 11 -0.58 8.85 -6.28
C THR A 11 0.82 9.45 -6.18
N ASP A 12 1.46 9.37 -5.02
CA ASP A 12 2.83 9.85 -4.81
C ASP A 12 3.85 8.81 -5.30
N VAL A 13 4.75 9.24 -6.21
CA VAL A 13 5.74 8.37 -6.84
C VAL A 13 6.80 7.87 -5.85
N LYS A 14 7.19 8.69 -4.86
CA LYS A 14 8.20 8.32 -3.85
C LYS A 14 7.64 7.24 -2.93
N GLU A 15 6.38 7.37 -2.52
CA GLU A 15 5.71 6.38 -1.68
C GLU A 15 5.44 5.08 -2.44
N PHE A 16 4.94 5.18 -3.67
CA PHE A 16 4.71 4.02 -4.53
C PHE A 16 6.01 3.24 -4.74
N SER A 17 7.10 3.93 -5.11
CA SER A 17 8.40 3.28 -5.33
C SER A 17 8.98 2.65 -4.06
N SER A 18 8.79 3.27 -2.89
CA SER A 18 9.23 2.72 -1.61
C SER A 18 8.48 1.42 -1.28
N VAL A 19 7.15 1.40 -1.44
CA VAL A 19 6.33 0.21 -1.19
C VAL A 19 6.70 -0.92 -2.14
N VAL A 20 6.83 -0.64 -3.44
CA VAL A 20 7.24 -1.66 -4.43
C VAL A 20 8.62 -2.23 -4.12
N PHE A 21 9.57 -1.38 -3.72
CA PHE A 21 10.91 -1.82 -3.36
C PHE A 21 10.90 -2.75 -2.14
N GLU A 22 10.19 -2.40 -1.06
CA GLU A 22 10.07 -3.27 0.10
C GLU A 22 9.35 -4.59 -0.22
N LEU A 23 8.31 -4.56 -1.06
CA LEU A 23 7.64 -5.76 -1.53
C LEU A 23 8.60 -6.69 -2.31
N SER A 24 9.45 -6.13 -3.17
CA SER A 24 10.45 -6.91 -3.93
C SER A 24 11.59 -7.47 -3.08
N LYS A 25 11.84 -6.90 -1.89
CA LYS A 25 12.82 -7.44 -0.94
C LYS A 25 12.27 -8.63 -0.16
N ASP A 26 10.99 -8.58 0.19
CA ASP A 26 10.32 -9.63 0.95
C ASP A 26 9.88 -10.80 0.07
N LYS A 27 9.41 -10.53 -1.16
CA LYS A 27 8.94 -11.54 -2.11
C LYS A 27 9.94 -11.70 -3.25
N GLN A 28 10.50 -12.90 -3.39
CA GLN A 28 11.60 -13.17 -4.33
C GLN A 28 11.11 -13.61 -5.71
N THR A 29 9.82 -13.92 -5.84
CA THR A 29 9.24 -14.36 -7.11
C THR A 29 8.01 -13.52 -7.50
N PRO A 30 7.73 -13.38 -8.81
CA PRO A 30 6.50 -12.75 -9.28
C PRO A 30 5.22 -13.39 -8.70
N GLN A 31 5.21 -14.72 -8.53
CA GLN A 31 4.07 -15.46 -8.01
C GLN A 31 3.74 -15.09 -6.56
N GLU A 32 4.77 -14.89 -5.73
CA GLU A 32 4.59 -14.48 -4.34
C GLU A 32 4.01 -13.06 -4.23
N ILE A 33 4.43 -12.16 -5.13
CA ILE A 33 3.88 -10.81 -5.22
C ILE A 33 2.42 -10.86 -5.69
N GLU A 34 2.11 -11.67 -6.70
CA GLU A 34 0.74 -11.86 -7.19
C GLU A 34 -0.19 -12.39 -6.08
N ASN A 35 0.25 -13.41 -5.35
CA ASN A 35 -0.52 -13.98 -4.24
C ASN A 35 -0.78 -12.93 -3.15
N LEU A 36 0.23 -12.14 -2.77
CA LEU A 36 0.06 -11.06 -1.81
C LEU A 36 -0.93 -10.00 -2.31
N LEU A 37 -0.81 -9.57 -3.57
CA LEU A 37 -1.62 -8.49 -4.12
C LEU A 37 -3.09 -8.88 -4.33
N THR A 38 -3.37 -10.17 -4.48
CA THR A 38 -4.73 -10.73 -4.58
C THR A 38 -5.42 -10.87 -3.23
N GLU A 39 -4.69 -10.80 -2.10
CA GLU A 39 -5.27 -10.82 -0.77
C GLU A 39 -6.17 -9.60 -0.53
N GLU A 40 -7.32 -9.84 0.11
CA GLU A 40 -8.16 -8.78 0.63
C GLU A 40 -7.47 -8.08 1.80
N ILE A 41 -7.49 -6.75 1.79
CA ILE A 41 -7.11 -5.98 2.97
C ILE A 41 -8.17 -6.20 4.04
N THR A 42 -7.73 -6.70 5.19
CA THR A 42 -8.58 -6.80 6.36
C THR A 42 -8.91 -5.41 6.89
N GLU A 43 -10.07 -5.27 7.53
CA GLU A 43 -10.49 -4.00 8.11
C GLU A 43 -9.48 -3.48 9.15
N LYS A 44 -8.78 -4.39 9.85
CA LYS A 44 -7.71 -4.05 10.79
C LYS A 44 -6.48 -3.46 10.09
N GLU A 45 -6.06 -4.03 8.96
CA GLU A 45 -4.95 -3.50 8.16
C GLU A 45 -5.32 -2.13 7.57
N LEU A 46 -6.56 -1.96 7.11
CA LEU A 46 -7.06 -0.67 6.62
C LEU A 46 -7.03 0.40 7.71
N GLN A 47 -7.48 0.08 8.93
CA GLN A 47 -7.45 1.01 10.07
C GLN A 47 -6.02 1.35 10.49
N MET A 48 -5.10 0.39 10.43
CA MET A 48 -3.68 0.63 10.69
C MET A 48 -3.06 1.58 9.64
N LEU A 49 -3.33 1.35 8.35
CA LEU A 49 -2.86 2.23 7.27
C LEU A 49 -3.40 3.66 7.41
N LYS A 50 -4.69 3.80 7.74
CA LYS A 50 -5.31 5.10 8.02
C LYS A 50 -4.69 5.79 9.23
N SER A 51 -4.40 5.05 10.28
CA SER A 51 -3.76 5.60 11.49
C SER A 51 -2.35 6.11 11.16
N ILE A 52 -1.56 5.35 10.40
CA ILE A 52 -0.20 5.75 9.97
C ILE A 52 -0.25 7.02 9.11
N ALA A 53 -1.20 7.11 8.18
CA ALA A 53 -1.40 8.32 7.38
C ALA A 53 -1.84 9.54 8.21
N GLN A 54 -2.46 9.33 9.38
CA GLN A 54 -2.89 10.40 10.29
C GLN A 54 -1.84 10.83 11.32
N THR A 55 -0.87 9.96 11.65
CA THR A 55 0.16 10.21 12.69
C THR A 55 1.51 10.69 12.13
N ASP A 56 1.55 11.75 11.33
CA ASP A 56 2.81 12.40 10.87
C ASP A 56 3.70 11.60 9.89
N TYR A 57 3.12 10.81 8.99
CA TYR A 57 3.76 10.54 7.69
C TYR A 57 2.91 11.19 6.59
N PRO A 58 3.45 12.10 5.76
CA PRO A 58 2.65 12.89 4.83
C PRO A 58 2.28 12.07 3.58
N LEU A 59 1.54 10.98 3.77
CA LEU A 59 0.76 10.32 2.74
C LEU A 59 -0.48 11.19 2.51
N SER A 60 -0.34 12.32 1.80
CA SER A 60 -1.48 13.18 1.46
C SER A 60 -2.41 12.44 0.50
N LEU A 61 -3.39 11.73 1.04
CA LEU A 61 -4.53 11.19 0.29
C LEU A 61 -5.71 12.18 0.26
N ASP A 62 -5.47 13.45 0.54
CA ASP A 62 -6.46 14.53 0.40
C ASP A 62 -6.08 15.44 -0.77
N GLY A 63 -6.19 14.89 -1.98
CA GLY A 63 -6.34 15.66 -3.21
C GLY A 63 -7.81 15.90 -3.54
N LYS A 64 -8.60 16.47 -2.61
CA LYS A 64 -9.94 17.05 -2.91
C LYS A 64 -10.31 18.17 -1.94
N GLN A 65 -9.92 19.39 -2.28
CA GLN A 65 -10.82 20.56 -2.28
C GLN A 65 -10.54 21.39 -3.53
#